data_AF-A0A2K2VQ02-F1
#
_entry.id   AF-A0A2K2VQ02-F1
#
_cell.length_a   1.000
_cell.length_b   1.000
_cell.length_c   1.000
_cell.angle_alpha   90.00
_cell.angle_beta   90.00
_cell.angle_gamma   90.00
#
_symmetry.space_group_name_H-M   'P 1'
#
loop_
_entity.id
_entity.type
_entity.pdbx_description
1 polymer ?
#
loop_
_entity_poly.entity_id
_entity_poly.type
_entity_poly.pdbx_seq_one_letter_code
_entity_poly.pdbx_strand_id
1 'polypeptide(L)'
;MTKHENLTDEQISSLLCRNEAAAAIEVTLAELFHALKEKIPIRKIIAGQHVFIIVFSDDQKTLDFYYSVPSSGTRKASLETQKVIEILKLSKNEAIIGFSWTPHELSFGVFSKYSNDSEGVKGNPSDILFRVDKTGNIVQQSSNMSNVHIYKDGKLNISPTAIETWNETINSINILLEKAYKDDDFQYNVAITNSIVSMIISGFEIYTQRRFVELEGEGLSPNIQKLVDKVISTRKTTEDEKEKLYATSLDKLVEEKINFQSFDKCKQAYNSCYNIVFGNMEKSTELEKLKSFIQCRHQIIHVNPSFSCLNMKELPKKDPILSNKETAILMRDHFINFINKLHNKTMELRV
;
A
#
# COMPACT_ATOMS: atom_id res chain seq x y z
N MET A 1 14.79 29.59 15.14
CA MET A 1 14.01 29.56 16.39
C MET A 1 12.56 29.84 16.05
N THR A 2 11.84 28.81 15.64
CA THR A 2 10.38 28.85 15.47
C THR A 2 9.78 28.69 16.87
N LYS A 3 8.77 29.50 17.21
CA LYS A 3 8.04 29.40 18.47
C LYS A 3 7.57 27.95 18.67
N HIS A 4 7.80 27.39 19.85
CA HIS A 4 7.14 26.17 20.32
C HIS A 4 5.65 26.49 20.53
N GLU A 5 4.88 26.55 19.45
CA GLU A 5 3.43 26.43 19.56
C GLU A 5 3.12 24.97 19.87
N ASN A 6 2.38 24.74 20.95
CA ASN A 6 1.85 23.42 21.26
C ASN A 6 0.87 23.05 20.14
N LEU A 7 1.34 22.26 19.18
CA LEU A 7 0.50 21.71 18.13
C LEU A 7 -0.52 20.75 18.75
N THR A 8 -1.76 20.84 18.31
CA THR A 8 -2.80 19.84 18.58
C THR A 8 -2.45 18.52 17.90
N ASP A 9 -3.02 17.41 18.38
CA ASP A 9 -2.83 16.09 17.77
C ASP A 9 -3.26 16.06 16.29
N GLU A 10 -4.28 16.85 15.91
CA GLU A 10 -4.72 17.02 14.53
C GLU A 10 -3.66 17.72 13.65
N GLN A 11 -3.01 18.76 14.20
CA GLN A 11 -1.93 19.44 13.50
C GLN A 11 -0.71 18.52 13.34
N ILE A 12 -0.37 17.74 14.37
CA ILE A 12 0.71 16.75 14.29
C ILE A 12 0.36 15.69 13.23
N SER A 13 -0.85 15.14 13.27
CA SER A 13 -1.33 14.15 12.30
C SER A 13 -1.25 14.66 10.87
N SER A 14 -1.72 15.88 10.58
CA SER A 14 -1.63 16.47 9.22
C SER A 14 -0.19 16.74 8.77
N LEU A 15 0.73 17.04 9.69
CA LEU A 15 2.15 17.18 9.37
C LEU A 15 2.82 15.84 9.09
N LEU A 16 2.43 14.78 9.80
CA LEU A 16 3.06 13.46 9.67
C LEU A 16 2.46 12.58 8.55
N CYS A 17 1.22 12.86 8.11
CA CYS A 17 0.54 12.11 7.06
C CYS A 17 1.11 12.43 5.67
N ARG A 18 2.33 11.96 5.38
CA ARG A 18 3.01 12.14 4.09
C ARG A 18 4.06 11.06 3.86
N ASN A 19 4.39 10.79 2.59
CA ASN A 19 5.32 9.73 2.20
C ASN A 19 6.78 9.98 2.62
N GLU A 20 7.18 11.24 2.78
CA GLU A 20 8.53 11.63 3.15
C GLU A 20 8.52 12.84 4.09
N ALA A 21 9.16 12.70 5.25
CA ALA A 21 9.40 13.80 6.17
C ALA A 21 10.46 13.48 7.21
N ALA A 22 10.78 14.48 8.03
CA ALA A 22 11.49 14.32 9.28
C ALA A 22 10.71 15.01 10.39
N ALA A 23 10.76 14.44 11.59
CA ALA A 23 10.19 15.00 12.79
C ALA A 23 11.14 14.79 13.97
N ALA A 24 10.98 15.62 14.98
CA ALA A 24 11.75 15.54 16.20
C ALA A 24 10.84 15.81 17.39
N ILE A 25 11.07 15.08 18.47
CA ILE A 25 10.36 15.25 19.74
C ILE A 25 11.39 15.47 20.85
N GLU A 26 11.04 16.33 21.78
CA GLU A 26 11.82 16.46 23.01
C GLU A 26 11.42 15.36 23.97
N VAL A 27 12.41 14.77 24.64
CA VAL A 27 12.21 13.76 25.67
C VAL A 27 13.09 14.05 26.87
N THR A 28 12.58 13.70 28.04
CA THR A 28 13.32 13.76 29.29
C THR A 28 13.75 12.36 29.75
N LEU A 29 14.79 12.31 30.57
CA LEU A 29 15.24 11.06 31.19
C LEU A 29 14.12 10.44 32.06
N ALA A 30 13.29 11.26 32.71
CA ALA A 30 12.18 10.81 33.53
C ALA A 30 11.09 10.10 32.70
N GLU A 31 10.72 10.66 31.54
CA GLU A 31 9.77 10.03 30.62
C GLU A 31 10.28 8.68 30.11
N LEU A 32 11.57 8.61 29.75
CA LEU A 32 12.18 7.37 29.27
C LEU A 32 12.24 6.30 30.35
N PHE A 33 12.62 6.65 31.59
CA PHE A 33 12.61 5.69 32.71
C PHE A 33 11.20 5.22 33.05
N HIS A 34 10.21 6.12 33.00
CA HIS A 34 8.82 5.74 33.20
C HIS A 34 8.36 4.74 32.14
N ALA A 35 8.60 5.03 30.85
CA ALA A 35 8.27 4.12 29.75
C ALA A 35 8.99 2.77 29.85
N LEU A 36 10.27 2.78 30.22
CA LEU A 36 11.08 1.58 30.44
C LEU A 36 10.52 0.72 31.59
N LYS A 37 10.16 1.34 32.71
CA LYS A 37 9.65 0.64 33.90
C LYS A 37 8.26 0.06 33.67
N GLU A 38 7.36 0.86 33.09
CA GLU A 38 5.96 0.47 32.87
C GLU A 38 5.78 -0.37 31.58
N LYS A 39 6.84 -0.54 30.79
CA LYS A 39 6.83 -1.25 29.49
C LYS A 39 5.78 -0.69 28.53
N ILE A 40 5.66 0.63 28.49
CA ILE A 40 4.72 1.35 27.61
C ILE A 40 5.48 2.07 26.50
N PRO A 41 4.84 2.35 25.35
CA PRO A 41 5.42 3.21 24.33
C PRO A 41 5.72 4.61 24.87
N ILE A 42 6.87 5.16 24.48
CA ILE A 42 7.25 6.55 24.76
C ILE A 42 6.37 7.49 23.95
N ARG A 43 6.17 7.16 22.68
CA ARG A 43 5.22 7.81 21.79
C ARG A 43 4.57 6.79 20.86
N LYS A 44 3.29 7.04 20.58
CA LYS A 44 2.48 6.32 19.61
C LYS A 44 1.65 7.36 18.86
N ILE A 45 1.89 7.52 17.57
CA ILE A 45 1.21 8.52 16.74
C ILE A 45 0.60 7.82 15.53
N ILE A 46 -0.63 8.21 15.22
CA ILE A 46 -1.38 7.77 14.04
C ILE A 46 -1.66 9.00 13.19
N ALA A 47 -1.32 8.93 11.92
CA ALA A 47 -1.56 10.00 10.96
C ALA A 47 -2.12 9.41 9.66
N GLY A 48 -3.44 9.41 9.51
CA GLY A 48 -4.10 8.61 8.47
C GLY A 48 -3.82 7.12 8.69
N GLN A 49 -3.16 6.48 7.70
CA GLN A 49 -2.69 5.09 7.76
C GLN A 49 -1.21 4.97 8.18
N HIS A 50 -0.56 6.08 8.50
CA HIS A 50 0.80 6.09 9.04
C HIS A 50 0.80 5.76 10.52
N VAL A 51 1.70 4.87 10.93
CA VAL A 51 1.92 4.48 12.33
C VAL A 51 3.35 4.79 12.72
N PHE A 52 3.52 5.53 13.81
CA PHE A 52 4.81 5.86 14.42
C PHE A 52 4.82 5.37 15.86
N ILE A 53 5.74 4.48 16.23
CA ILE A 53 5.84 3.94 17.59
C ILE A 53 7.28 3.99 18.05
N ILE A 54 7.52 4.63 19.19
CA ILE A 54 8.81 4.62 19.89
C ILE A 54 8.63 3.85 21.18
N VAL A 55 9.36 2.74 21.35
CA VAL A 55 9.19 1.82 22.49
C VAL A 55 10.52 1.13 22.81
N PHE A 56 10.71 0.71 24.06
CA PHE A 56 11.82 -0.17 24.39
C PHE A 56 11.55 -1.59 23.92
N SER A 57 12.60 -2.31 23.49
CA SER A 57 12.51 -3.75 23.23
C SER A 57 12.08 -4.51 24.49
N ASP A 58 11.55 -5.72 24.31
CA ASP A 58 11.11 -6.56 25.43
C ASP A 58 12.23 -6.87 26.42
N ASP A 59 13.47 -7.03 25.91
CA ASP A 59 14.68 -7.21 26.71
C ASP A 59 15.34 -5.90 27.15
N GLN A 60 14.73 -4.76 26.81
CA GLN A 60 15.11 -3.40 27.16
C GLN A 60 16.49 -2.94 26.68
N LYS A 61 17.15 -3.73 25.82
CA LYS A 61 18.48 -3.40 25.30
C LYS A 61 18.45 -2.36 24.21
N THR A 62 17.32 -2.22 23.51
CA THR A 62 17.17 -1.22 22.46
C THR A 62 15.96 -0.32 22.67
N LEU A 63 16.12 0.92 22.23
CA LEU A 63 15.05 1.83 21.94
C LEU A 63 14.69 1.69 20.46
N ASP A 64 13.50 1.19 20.21
CA ASP A 64 13.01 0.86 18.88
C ASP A 64 12.05 1.94 18.37
N PHE A 65 12.25 2.33 17.12
CA PHE A 65 11.32 3.14 16.36
C PHE A 65 10.74 2.34 15.21
N TYR A 66 9.42 2.23 15.21
CA TYR A 66 8.66 1.62 14.13
C TYR A 66 7.93 2.69 13.33
N TYR A 67 8.02 2.56 12.01
CA TYR A 67 7.21 3.31 11.05
C TYR A 67 6.50 2.31 10.15
N SER A 68 5.19 2.50 9.95
CA SER A 68 4.40 1.67 9.03
C SER A 68 3.46 2.50 8.19
N VAL A 69 3.34 2.13 6.92
CA VAL A 69 2.39 2.68 5.96
C VAL A 69 2.02 1.59 4.94
N PRO A 70 0.80 1.57 4.37
CA PRO A 70 0.38 0.48 3.48
C PRO A 70 1.32 0.19 2.30
N SER A 71 1.89 1.23 1.69
CA SER A 71 2.77 1.14 0.52
C SER A 71 4.10 0.44 0.74
N SER A 72 4.75 0.67 1.89
CA SER A 72 6.10 0.18 2.18
C SER A 72 6.16 -0.86 3.30
N GLY A 73 5.02 -1.19 3.92
CA GLY A 73 4.97 -2.05 5.08
C GLY A 73 5.59 -1.39 6.32
N THR A 74 6.07 -2.21 7.25
CA THR A 74 6.64 -1.73 8.52
C THR A 74 8.17 -1.82 8.50
N ARG A 75 8.82 -0.76 8.96
CA ARG A 75 10.27 -0.67 9.17
C ARG A 75 10.57 -0.40 10.63
N LYS A 76 11.71 -0.91 11.09
CA LYS A 76 12.20 -0.79 12.46
C LYS A 76 13.63 -0.26 12.46
N ALA A 77 13.90 0.76 13.25
CA ALA A 77 15.24 1.25 13.58
C ALA A 77 15.48 1.10 15.09
N SER A 78 16.68 0.66 15.49
CA SER A 78 16.97 0.30 16.89
C SER A 78 18.25 0.97 17.37
N LEU A 79 18.16 1.73 18.46
CA LEU A 79 19.29 2.33 19.16
C LEU A 79 19.59 1.56 20.44
N GLU A 80 20.85 1.41 20.81
CA GLU A 80 21.20 0.82 22.11
C GLU A 80 20.75 1.72 23.26
N THR A 81 19.97 1.18 24.19
CA THR A 81 19.40 1.92 25.32
C THR A 81 20.49 2.62 26.15
N GLN A 82 21.63 1.96 26.33
CA GLN A 82 22.75 2.50 27.11
C GLN A 82 23.30 3.79 26.50
N LYS A 83 23.50 3.83 25.17
CA LYS A 83 23.95 5.02 24.45
C LYS A 83 22.96 6.17 24.56
N VAL A 84 21.66 5.86 24.48
CA VAL A 84 20.58 6.85 24.65
C VAL A 84 20.66 7.48 26.05
N ILE A 85 20.81 6.66 27.09
CA ILE A 85 20.93 7.13 28.49
C ILE A 85 22.19 7.98 28.69
N GLU A 86 23.31 7.62 28.09
CA GLU A 86 24.56 8.39 28.15
C GLU A 86 24.39 9.78 27.56
N ILE A 87 23.79 9.89 26.37
CA ILE A 87 23.51 11.18 25.72
C ILE A 87 22.61 12.04 26.63
N LEU A 88 21.55 11.46 27.22
CA LEU A 88 20.67 12.19 28.14
C LEU A 88 21.40 12.72 29.38
N LYS A 89 22.27 11.91 29.99
CA LYS A 89 23.06 12.33 31.16
C LYS A 89 23.99 13.49 30.84
N LEU A 90 24.62 13.48 29.66
CA LEU A 90 25.45 14.59 29.16
C LEU A 90 24.62 15.86 28.87
N SER A 91 23.32 15.69 28.62
CA SER A 91 22.41 16.74 28.14
C SER A 91 21.47 17.26 29.23
N LYS A 92 21.89 17.28 30.50
CA LYS A 92 21.07 17.72 31.64
C LYS A 92 19.71 17.00 31.72
N ASN A 93 19.68 15.71 31.37
CA ASN A 93 18.48 14.85 31.37
C ASN A 93 17.43 15.21 30.30
N GLU A 94 17.79 15.97 29.28
CA GLU A 94 16.92 16.32 28.15
C GLU A 94 17.60 15.95 26.83
N ALA A 95 16.88 15.35 25.90
CA ALA A 95 17.38 15.07 24.56
C ALA A 95 16.29 15.29 23.51
N ILE A 96 16.72 15.31 22.25
CA ILE A 96 15.82 15.32 21.11
C ILE A 96 15.90 13.95 20.47
N ILE A 97 14.76 13.29 20.32
CA ILE A 97 14.64 12.11 19.46
C ILE A 97 14.22 12.59 18.08
N GLY A 98 15.05 12.35 17.08
CA GLY A 98 14.76 12.66 15.69
C GLY A 98 14.49 11.41 14.88
N PHE A 99 13.56 11.51 13.93
CA PHE A 99 13.30 10.46 12.97
C PHE A 99 12.95 11.03 11.61
N SER A 100 13.31 10.32 10.55
CA SER A 100 12.91 10.63 9.19
C SER A 100 12.51 9.37 8.45
N TRP A 101 11.60 9.49 7.51
CA TRP A 101 11.12 8.38 6.71
C TRP A 101 10.99 8.78 5.24
N THR A 102 11.17 7.79 4.40
CA THR A 102 10.74 7.74 3.01
C THR A 102 10.06 6.39 2.79
N PRO A 103 9.46 6.12 1.61
CA PRO A 103 8.96 4.78 1.31
C PRO A 103 10.06 3.69 1.37
N HIS A 104 11.34 4.07 1.26
CA HIS A 104 12.46 3.14 1.12
C HIS A 104 13.46 3.17 2.28
N GLU A 105 13.46 4.20 3.10
CA GLU A 105 14.41 4.39 4.19
C GLU A 105 13.71 4.87 5.45
N LEU A 106 14.26 4.46 6.59
CA LEU A 106 13.89 4.95 7.90
C LEU A 106 15.19 5.36 8.60
N SER A 107 15.21 6.51 9.26
CA SER A 107 16.32 6.93 10.11
C SER A 107 15.79 7.31 11.48
N PHE A 108 16.54 6.96 12.51
CA PHE A 108 16.19 7.21 13.90
C PHE A 108 17.44 7.60 14.68
N GLY A 109 17.34 8.61 15.52
CA GLY A 109 18.47 9.09 16.28
C GLY A 109 18.07 9.83 17.55
N VAL A 110 19.03 9.97 18.45
CA VAL A 110 18.93 10.82 19.62
C VAL A 110 20.06 11.84 19.60
N PHE A 111 19.74 13.07 19.96
CA PHE A 111 20.63 14.22 19.89
C PHE A 111 20.62 14.96 21.22
N SER A 112 21.79 15.34 21.70
CA SER A 112 21.92 16.25 22.82
C SER A 112 21.39 17.64 22.47
N LYS A 113 20.71 18.30 23.41
CA LYS A 113 20.33 19.71 23.29
C LYS A 113 21.50 20.67 23.55
N TYR A 114 22.52 20.22 24.27
CA TYR A 114 23.55 21.08 24.86
C TYR A 114 24.98 20.73 24.42
N SER A 115 25.16 19.67 23.64
CA SER A 115 26.42 19.19 23.08
C SER A 115 26.22 18.67 21.66
N ASN A 116 27.33 18.37 20.97
CA ASN A 116 27.29 17.77 19.63
C ASN A 116 27.14 16.24 19.65
N ASP A 117 26.87 15.66 20.82
CA ASP A 117 26.70 14.22 20.97
C ASP A 117 25.39 13.77 20.32
N SER A 118 25.50 12.75 19.48
CA SER A 118 24.36 12.15 18.81
C SER A 118 24.63 10.69 18.49
N GLU A 119 23.57 9.90 18.44
CA GLU A 119 23.61 8.53 17.95
C GLU A 119 22.46 8.36 16.96
N GLY A 120 22.74 7.73 15.81
CA GLY A 120 21.75 7.54 14.76
C GLY A 120 21.91 6.21 14.04
N VAL A 121 20.80 5.67 13.56
CA VAL A 121 20.72 4.37 12.88
C VAL A 121 19.74 4.43 11.72
N LYS A 122 19.97 3.59 10.70
CA LYS A 122 18.99 3.31 9.65
C LYS A 122 18.12 2.12 10.04
N GLY A 123 16.85 2.17 9.63
CA GLY A 123 15.89 1.11 9.86
C GLY A 123 15.81 0.11 8.72
N ASN A 124 15.44 -1.12 9.08
CA ASN A 124 15.25 -2.25 8.18
C ASN A 124 13.78 -2.68 8.15
N PRO A 125 13.32 -3.44 7.13
CA PRO A 125 12.02 -4.10 7.16
C PRO A 125 11.85 -4.92 8.46
N SER A 126 10.63 -4.91 9.01
CA SER A 126 10.31 -5.61 10.26
C SER A 126 9.43 -6.82 10.04
N ASP A 127 9.63 -7.86 10.85
CA ASP A 127 8.71 -9.01 10.96
C ASP A 127 7.42 -8.71 11.73
N ILE A 128 7.27 -7.48 12.21
CA ILE A 128 6.06 -6.98 12.84
C ILE A 128 5.39 -6.03 11.85
N LEU A 129 4.10 -6.22 11.64
CA LEU A 129 3.27 -5.33 10.83
C LEU A 129 2.33 -4.54 11.73
N PHE A 130 2.31 -3.22 11.54
CA PHE A 130 1.31 -2.34 12.16
C PHE A 130 0.28 -1.89 11.14
N ARG A 131 -1.00 -1.87 11.53
CA ARG A 131 -2.13 -1.43 10.72
C ARG A 131 -3.04 -0.52 11.52
N VAL A 132 -3.68 0.43 10.86
CA VAL A 132 -4.72 1.27 11.46
C VAL A 132 -6.08 0.72 11.05
N ASP A 133 -6.92 0.39 12.01
CA ASP A 133 -8.28 -0.07 11.73
C ASP A 133 -9.23 1.10 11.40
N LYS A 134 -10.48 0.80 11.02
CA LYS A 134 -11.48 1.84 10.68
C LYS A 134 -11.88 2.73 11.86
N THR A 135 -11.48 2.38 13.08
CA THR A 135 -11.72 3.17 14.30
C THR A 135 -10.51 3.97 14.76
N GLY A 136 -9.40 3.94 13.99
CA GLY A 136 -8.17 4.63 14.34
C GLY A 136 -7.33 3.89 15.39
N ASN A 137 -7.55 2.59 15.60
CA ASN A 137 -6.73 1.79 16.50
C ASN A 137 -5.59 1.09 15.76
N ILE A 138 -4.44 0.95 16.42
CA ILE A 138 -3.31 0.20 15.88
C ILE A 138 -3.46 -1.27 16.21
N VAL A 139 -3.39 -2.11 15.19
CA VAL A 139 -3.30 -3.56 15.30
C VAL A 139 -1.90 -4.00 14.90
N GLN A 140 -1.34 -4.88 15.72
CA GLN A 140 -0.04 -5.50 15.51
C GLN A 140 -0.23 -6.95 15.08
N GLN A 141 0.50 -7.38 14.06
CA GLN A 141 0.52 -8.77 13.61
C GLN A 141 1.93 -9.20 13.18
N SER A 142 2.17 -10.51 13.08
CA SER A 142 3.42 -11.04 12.52
C SER A 142 3.39 -10.94 11.00
N SER A 143 4.54 -10.66 10.39
CA SER A 143 4.77 -10.71 8.94
C SER A 143 4.46 -12.07 8.32
N ASN A 144 4.59 -13.14 9.12
CA ASN A 144 4.26 -14.51 8.70
C ASN A 144 2.75 -14.75 8.54
N MET A 145 1.91 -13.86 9.08
CA MET A 145 0.47 -13.87 8.88
C MET A 145 0.13 -12.85 7.79
N SER A 146 0.57 -13.11 6.55
CA SER A 146 0.12 -12.32 5.40
C SER A 146 -1.40 -12.52 5.20
N ASN A 147 -2.06 -11.52 4.61
CA ASN A 147 -3.46 -11.62 4.18
C ASN A 147 -4.52 -11.72 5.32
N VAL A 148 -4.24 -11.16 6.49
CA VAL A 148 -5.17 -11.16 7.63
C VAL A 148 -6.36 -10.25 7.37
N HIS A 149 -7.56 -10.81 7.56
CA HIS A 149 -8.82 -10.07 7.57
C HIS A 149 -9.38 -10.07 8.99
N ILE A 150 -9.60 -8.89 9.56
CA ILE A 150 -10.18 -8.76 10.91
C ILE A 150 -11.57 -8.18 10.75
N TYR A 151 -12.55 -8.90 11.29
CA TYR A 151 -13.95 -8.49 11.31
C TYR A 151 -14.34 -8.01 12.70
N LYS A 152 -15.05 -6.88 12.77
CA LYS A 152 -15.66 -6.36 13.99
C LYS A 152 -17.14 -6.15 13.70
N ASP A 153 -18.01 -6.77 14.52
CA ASP A 153 -19.47 -6.72 14.35
C ASP A 153 -19.94 -7.13 12.93
N GLY A 154 -19.32 -8.19 12.38
CA GLY A 154 -19.62 -8.71 11.04
C GLY A 154 -19.11 -7.84 9.88
N LYS A 155 -18.43 -6.73 10.15
CA LYS A 155 -17.88 -5.82 9.14
C LYS A 155 -16.37 -5.94 9.07
N LEU A 156 -15.82 -5.93 7.85
CA LEU A 156 -14.38 -5.93 7.62
C LEU A 156 -13.78 -4.64 8.20
N ASN A 157 -12.90 -4.78 9.19
CA ASN A 157 -12.27 -3.69 9.94
C ASN A 157 -10.80 -3.50 9.56
N ILE A 158 -10.07 -4.60 9.35
CA ILE A 158 -8.72 -4.57 8.76
C ILE A 158 -8.70 -5.53 7.59
N SER A 159 -8.06 -5.07 6.53
CA SER A 159 -7.82 -5.87 5.34
C SER A 159 -6.34 -5.75 4.93
N PRO A 160 -5.83 -6.72 4.16
CA PRO A 160 -4.48 -6.67 3.64
C PRO A 160 -4.30 -5.45 2.73
N THR A 161 -3.06 -4.96 2.64
CA THR A 161 -2.72 -3.88 1.73
C THR A 161 -2.85 -4.33 0.27
N ALA A 162 -2.90 -3.38 -0.65
CA ALA A 162 -2.94 -3.65 -2.08
C ALA A 162 -1.76 -4.55 -2.49
N ILE A 163 -0.54 -4.18 -2.07
CA ILE A 163 0.67 -4.92 -2.43
C ILE A 163 0.73 -6.31 -1.78
N GLU A 164 0.23 -6.48 -0.56
CA GLU A 164 0.09 -7.80 0.08
C GLU A 164 -0.87 -8.69 -0.71
N THR A 165 -2.03 -8.15 -1.09
CA THR A 165 -3.05 -8.88 -1.87
C THR A 165 -2.51 -9.30 -3.24
N TRP A 166 -1.74 -8.44 -3.88
CA TRP A 166 -1.10 -8.72 -5.16
C TRP A 166 -0.03 -9.81 -5.04
N ASN A 167 0.87 -9.69 -4.06
CA ASN A 167 1.93 -10.67 -3.83
C ASN A 167 1.34 -12.06 -3.55
N GLU A 168 0.25 -12.14 -2.77
CA GLU A 168 -0.44 -13.40 -2.51
C GLU A 168 -1.07 -14.00 -3.78
N THR A 169 -1.64 -13.15 -4.64
CA THR A 169 -2.17 -13.59 -5.94
C THR A 169 -1.05 -14.19 -6.80
N ILE A 170 0.11 -13.53 -6.86
CA ILE A 170 1.27 -14.01 -7.62
C ILE A 170 1.84 -15.31 -7.02
N ASN A 171 1.92 -15.42 -5.69
CA ASN A 171 2.36 -16.65 -5.02
C ASN A 171 1.45 -17.82 -5.39
N SER A 172 0.12 -17.61 -5.34
CA SER A 172 -0.86 -18.61 -5.74
C SER A 172 -0.73 -19.01 -7.22
N ILE A 173 -0.51 -18.04 -8.12
CA ILE A 173 -0.25 -18.30 -9.54
C ILE A 173 1.04 -19.11 -9.74
N ASN A 174 2.11 -18.78 -9.03
CA ASN A 174 3.38 -19.51 -9.13
C ASN A 174 3.22 -20.97 -8.68
N ILE A 175 2.47 -21.22 -7.60
CA ILE A 175 2.14 -22.58 -7.17
C ILE A 175 1.42 -23.35 -8.28
N LEU A 176 0.46 -22.74 -8.98
CA LEU A 176 -0.23 -23.38 -10.11
C LEU A 176 0.73 -23.63 -11.30
N LEU A 177 1.56 -22.65 -11.65
CA LEU A 177 2.52 -22.78 -12.75
C LEU A 177 3.57 -23.88 -12.50
N GLU A 178 3.99 -24.04 -11.25
CA GLU A 178 5.02 -25.02 -10.86
C GLU A 178 4.46 -26.42 -10.62
N LYS A 179 3.31 -26.53 -9.93
CA LYS A 179 2.80 -27.82 -9.44
C LYS A 179 1.60 -28.34 -10.21
N ALA A 180 0.80 -27.45 -10.81
CA ALA A 180 -0.45 -27.87 -11.40
C ALA A 180 -0.27 -28.36 -12.84
N TYR A 181 0.66 -27.83 -13.63
CA TYR A 181 0.90 -28.34 -14.99
C TYR A 181 1.45 -29.77 -14.94
N LYS A 182 0.75 -30.70 -15.60
CA LYS A 182 1.16 -32.09 -15.81
C LYS A 182 1.31 -32.33 -17.31
N ASP A 183 2.31 -33.11 -17.70
CA ASP A 183 2.81 -33.10 -19.08
C ASP A 183 1.83 -33.67 -20.14
N ASP A 184 0.78 -34.40 -19.76
CA ASP A 184 0.00 -35.19 -20.74
C ASP A 184 -1.49 -34.84 -20.91
N ASP A 185 -2.07 -33.89 -20.17
CA ASP A 185 -3.50 -33.54 -20.32
C ASP A 185 -3.69 -32.10 -20.82
N PHE A 186 -4.01 -31.99 -22.12
CA PHE A 186 -4.28 -30.72 -22.78
C PHE A 186 -5.47 -29.96 -22.19
N GLN A 187 -6.58 -30.64 -21.91
CA GLN A 187 -7.80 -29.98 -21.40
C GLN A 187 -7.57 -29.46 -19.99
N TYR A 188 -6.86 -30.23 -19.18
CA TYR A 188 -6.44 -29.82 -17.86
C TYR A 188 -5.48 -28.61 -17.92
N ASN A 189 -4.48 -28.62 -18.80
CA ASN A 189 -3.58 -27.48 -18.98
C ASN A 189 -4.31 -26.20 -19.46
N VAL A 190 -5.33 -26.34 -20.31
CA VAL A 190 -6.22 -25.23 -20.71
C VAL A 190 -6.99 -24.68 -19.51
N ALA A 191 -7.59 -25.55 -18.68
CA ALA A 191 -8.33 -25.14 -17.49
C ALA A 191 -7.44 -24.43 -16.45
N ILE A 192 -6.22 -24.93 -16.22
CA ILE A 192 -5.24 -24.28 -15.34
C ILE A 192 -4.83 -22.92 -15.90
N THR A 193 -4.53 -22.81 -17.20
CA THR A 193 -4.21 -21.53 -17.84
C THR A 193 -5.33 -20.52 -17.64
N ASN A 194 -6.57 -20.91 -17.93
CA ASN A 194 -7.73 -20.04 -17.83
C ASN A 194 -8.00 -19.60 -16.39
N SER A 195 -7.73 -20.48 -15.41
CA SER A 195 -7.79 -20.15 -13.99
C SER A 195 -6.73 -19.10 -13.61
N ILE A 196 -5.49 -19.27 -14.06
CA ILE A 196 -4.40 -18.30 -13.84
C ILE A 196 -4.76 -16.94 -14.45
N VAL A 197 -5.28 -16.92 -15.68
CA VAL A 197 -5.71 -15.68 -16.35
C VAL A 197 -6.82 -14.99 -15.56
N SER A 198 -7.81 -15.74 -15.06
CA SER A 198 -8.88 -15.18 -14.22
C SER A 198 -8.34 -14.62 -12.90
N MET A 199 -7.43 -15.34 -12.24
CA MET A 199 -6.79 -14.93 -10.99
C MET A 199 -5.98 -13.65 -11.17
N ILE A 200 -5.18 -13.55 -12.23
CA ILE A 200 -4.29 -12.39 -12.39
C ILE A 200 -5.05 -11.11 -12.70
N ILE A 201 -6.11 -11.21 -13.52
CA ILE A 201 -6.95 -10.05 -13.85
C ILE A 201 -7.75 -9.61 -12.62
N SER A 202 -8.23 -10.55 -11.81
CA SER A 202 -8.89 -10.24 -10.53
C SER A 202 -7.91 -9.64 -9.52
N GLY A 203 -6.67 -10.15 -9.45
CA GLY A 203 -5.61 -9.57 -8.63
C GLY A 203 -5.25 -8.15 -9.05
N PHE A 204 -5.21 -7.87 -10.36
CA PHE A 204 -4.99 -6.52 -10.89
C PHE A 204 -6.13 -5.57 -10.49
N GLU A 205 -7.38 -6.00 -10.64
CA GLU A 205 -8.56 -5.24 -10.23
C GLU A 205 -8.49 -4.91 -8.73
N ILE A 206 -8.30 -5.92 -7.89
CA ILE A 206 -8.27 -5.75 -6.44
C ILE A 206 -7.10 -4.87 -6.01
N TYR A 207 -5.90 -5.07 -6.59
CA TYR A 207 -4.75 -4.22 -6.31
C TYR A 207 -5.05 -2.77 -6.68
N THR A 208 -5.50 -2.50 -7.91
CA THR A 208 -5.72 -1.14 -8.40
C THR A 208 -6.83 -0.43 -7.62
N GLN A 209 -7.91 -1.14 -7.30
CA GLN A 209 -8.98 -0.60 -6.47
C GLN A 209 -8.50 -0.23 -5.06
N ARG A 210 -7.81 -1.17 -4.38
CA ARG A 210 -7.30 -0.96 -3.02
C ARG A 210 -6.24 0.13 -2.97
N ARG A 211 -5.26 0.05 -3.87
CA ARG A 211 -4.16 1.03 -3.91
C ARG A 211 -4.71 2.43 -4.12
N PHE A 212 -5.71 2.59 -4.97
CA PHE A 212 -6.34 3.88 -5.22
C PHE A 212 -6.93 4.52 -3.95
N VAL A 213 -7.55 3.73 -3.08
CA VAL A 213 -8.05 4.19 -1.76
C VAL A 213 -6.91 4.44 -0.77
N GLU A 214 -5.93 3.54 -0.71
CA GLU A 214 -4.80 3.66 0.23
C GLU A 214 -4.06 5.00 0.10
N LEU A 215 -3.96 5.56 -1.10
CA LEU A 215 -3.28 6.84 -1.34
C LEU A 215 -3.86 7.97 -0.48
N GLU A 216 -5.18 8.04 -0.29
CA GLU A 216 -5.81 9.03 0.58
C GLU A 216 -5.37 8.83 2.04
N GLY A 217 -5.40 7.59 2.52
CA GLY A 217 -4.91 7.24 3.86
C GLY A 217 -3.42 7.49 4.07
N GLU A 218 -2.63 7.52 3.00
CA GLU A 218 -1.20 7.86 3.01
C GLU A 218 -0.94 9.37 2.94
N GLY A 219 -1.99 10.18 2.86
CA GLY A 219 -1.92 11.65 2.89
C GLY A 219 -2.04 12.34 1.53
N LEU A 220 -2.24 11.59 0.44
CA LEU A 220 -2.47 12.19 -0.87
C LEU A 220 -3.91 12.69 -0.98
N SER A 221 -4.08 13.99 -1.18
CA SER A 221 -5.40 14.59 -1.35
C SER A 221 -6.03 14.19 -2.69
N PRO A 222 -7.14 13.42 -2.70
CA PRO A 222 -7.80 13.01 -3.93
C PRO A 222 -8.51 14.20 -4.60
N ASN A 223 -8.42 14.30 -5.93
CA ASN A 223 -9.25 15.25 -6.68
C ASN A 223 -10.64 14.63 -6.98
N ILE A 224 -11.50 14.60 -5.96
CA ILE A 224 -12.87 14.04 -6.04
C ILE A 224 -13.70 14.73 -7.12
N GLN A 225 -13.61 16.06 -7.22
CA GLN A 225 -14.31 16.85 -8.23
C GLN A 225 -14.00 16.34 -9.65
N LYS A 226 -12.72 16.28 -10.02
CA LYS A 226 -12.28 15.84 -11.35
C LYS A 226 -12.60 14.36 -11.60
N LEU A 227 -12.53 13.53 -10.57
CA LEU A 227 -12.93 12.12 -10.64
C LEU A 227 -14.42 11.98 -10.98
N VAL A 228 -15.29 12.69 -10.26
CA VAL A 228 -16.73 12.68 -10.50
C VAL A 228 -17.06 13.24 -11.89
N ASP A 229 -16.47 14.37 -12.27
CA ASP A 229 -16.76 15.04 -13.54
C ASP A 229 -16.35 14.22 -14.77
N LYS A 230 -15.25 13.46 -14.68
CA LYS A 230 -14.68 12.74 -15.83
C LYS A 230 -15.00 11.25 -15.87
N VAL A 231 -15.20 10.62 -14.73
CA VAL A 231 -15.25 9.15 -14.63
C VAL A 231 -16.63 8.64 -14.25
N ILE A 232 -17.25 9.28 -13.26
CA ILE A 232 -18.49 8.80 -12.63
C ILE A 232 -19.72 9.43 -13.28
N SER A 233 -19.72 10.75 -13.45
CA SER A 233 -20.88 11.46 -13.97
C SER A 233 -21.09 11.12 -15.45
N THR A 234 -22.35 10.93 -15.79
CA THR A 234 -22.85 10.79 -17.15
C THR A 234 -23.50 12.08 -17.62
N ARG A 235 -23.81 12.19 -18.92
CA ARG A 235 -24.56 13.33 -19.50
C ARG A 235 -25.92 13.61 -18.83
N LYS A 236 -26.48 12.63 -18.10
CA LYS A 236 -27.78 12.75 -17.43
C LYS A 236 -27.67 13.15 -15.95
N THR A 237 -26.45 13.25 -15.42
CA THR A 237 -26.23 13.59 -14.01
C THR A 237 -26.57 15.06 -13.81
N THR A 238 -27.48 15.33 -12.88
CA THR A 238 -27.84 16.69 -12.48
C THR A 238 -26.74 17.31 -11.60
N GLU A 239 -26.73 18.64 -11.46
CA GLU A 239 -25.77 19.32 -10.58
C GLU A 239 -25.98 18.92 -9.10
N ASP A 240 -27.23 18.81 -8.64
CA ASP A 240 -27.55 18.33 -7.28
C ASP A 240 -27.01 16.92 -7.00
N GLU A 241 -27.02 16.03 -8.00
CA GLU A 241 -26.44 14.69 -7.88
C GLU A 241 -24.90 14.73 -7.81
N LYS A 242 -24.28 15.63 -8.57
CA LYS A 242 -22.82 15.83 -8.51
C LYS A 242 -22.39 16.37 -7.15
N GLU A 243 -23.11 17.35 -6.59
CA GLU A 243 -22.81 17.87 -5.25
C GLU A 243 -22.84 16.77 -4.18
N LYS A 244 -23.82 15.85 -4.25
CA LYS A 244 -23.87 14.67 -3.37
C LYS A 244 -22.67 13.75 -3.58
N LEU A 245 -22.24 13.54 -4.83
CA LEU A 245 -21.07 12.72 -5.13
C LEU A 245 -19.77 13.37 -4.63
N TYR A 246 -19.62 14.70 -4.71
CA TYR A 246 -18.44 15.40 -4.18
C TYR A 246 -18.31 15.27 -2.66
N ALA A 247 -19.44 15.20 -1.95
CA ALA A 247 -19.47 14.99 -0.50
C ALA A 247 -19.32 13.51 -0.08
N THR A 248 -19.30 12.57 -1.04
CA THR A 248 -19.19 11.14 -0.75
C THR A 248 -17.73 10.74 -0.56
N SER A 249 -17.45 9.89 0.44
CA SER A 249 -16.10 9.39 0.69
C SER A 249 -15.55 8.60 -0.51
N LEU A 250 -14.23 8.68 -0.73
CA LEU A 250 -13.57 8.00 -1.84
C LEU A 250 -13.87 6.50 -1.86
N ASP A 251 -13.80 5.84 -0.71
CA ASP A 251 -14.10 4.41 -0.56
C ASP A 251 -15.44 4.01 -1.15
N LYS A 252 -16.50 4.79 -0.85
CA LYS A 252 -17.85 4.53 -1.35
C LYS A 252 -17.95 4.76 -2.85
N LEU A 253 -17.31 5.82 -3.36
CA LEU A 253 -17.26 6.08 -4.81
C LEU A 253 -16.55 4.94 -5.55
N VAL A 254 -15.46 4.44 -4.99
CA VAL A 254 -14.68 3.34 -5.54
C VAL A 254 -15.47 2.03 -5.55
N GLU A 255 -16.15 1.70 -4.46
CA GLU A 255 -16.98 0.49 -4.36
C GLU A 255 -18.20 0.51 -5.29
N GLU A 256 -18.88 1.66 -5.43
CA GLU A 256 -20.18 1.72 -6.10
C GLU A 256 -20.13 2.23 -7.54
N LYS A 257 -19.13 3.06 -7.90
CA LYS A 257 -19.19 3.88 -9.13
C LYS A 257 -18.05 3.66 -10.10
N ILE A 258 -16.93 3.07 -9.68
CA ILE A 258 -15.75 2.92 -10.54
C ILE A 258 -15.53 1.45 -10.88
N ASN A 259 -15.55 1.14 -12.18
CA ASN A 259 -15.26 -0.20 -12.67
C ASN A 259 -13.76 -0.38 -12.94
N PHE A 260 -13.02 -0.93 -11.96
CA PHE A 260 -11.59 -1.24 -12.11
C PHE A 260 -11.30 -2.44 -13.03
N GLN A 261 -12.32 -3.21 -13.43
CA GLN A 261 -12.19 -4.27 -14.45
C GLN A 261 -11.98 -3.69 -15.85
N SER A 262 -12.39 -2.45 -16.08
CA SER A 262 -12.12 -1.74 -17.33
C SER A 262 -10.80 -1.01 -17.22
N PHE A 263 -9.80 -1.47 -18.00
CA PHE A 263 -8.47 -0.84 -18.04
C PHE A 263 -8.54 0.67 -18.31
N ASP A 264 -9.39 1.09 -19.25
CA ASP A 264 -9.55 2.50 -19.61
C ASP A 264 -10.18 3.31 -18.46
N LYS A 265 -11.17 2.74 -17.76
CA LYS A 265 -11.78 3.41 -16.60
C LYS A 265 -10.82 3.50 -15.41
N CYS A 266 -10.07 2.42 -15.13
CA CYS A 266 -9.00 2.42 -14.13
C CYS A 266 -7.96 3.51 -14.44
N LYS A 267 -7.44 3.54 -15.67
CA LYS A 267 -6.51 4.58 -16.14
C LYS A 267 -7.08 6.01 -15.97
N GLN A 268 -8.35 6.21 -16.34
CA GLN A 268 -9.01 7.51 -16.20
C GLN A 268 -9.20 7.93 -14.74
N ALA A 269 -9.52 6.99 -13.84
CA ALA A 269 -9.66 7.23 -12.41
C ALA A 269 -8.34 7.69 -11.80
N TYR A 270 -7.26 6.94 -12.02
CA TYR A 270 -5.92 7.30 -11.54
C TYR A 270 -5.43 8.65 -12.07
N ASN A 271 -5.67 8.96 -13.33
CA ASN A 271 -5.33 10.27 -13.90
C ASN A 271 -6.17 11.41 -13.31
N SER A 272 -7.47 11.17 -13.13
CA SER A 272 -8.39 12.21 -12.68
C SER A 272 -8.20 12.53 -11.20
N CYS A 273 -8.00 11.50 -10.38
CA CYS A 273 -7.91 11.63 -8.93
C CYS A 273 -6.50 12.03 -8.46
N TYR A 274 -5.45 11.40 -9.01
CA TYR A 274 -4.07 11.51 -8.51
C TYR A 274 -3.06 11.94 -9.58
N ASN A 275 -3.51 12.32 -10.78
CA ASN A 275 -2.64 12.70 -11.90
C ASN A 275 -1.63 11.61 -12.33
N ILE A 276 -1.93 10.34 -12.04
CA ILE A 276 -1.09 9.21 -12.47
C ILE A 276 -1.46 8.86 -13.92
N VAL A 277 -0.50 8.96 -14.83
CA VAL A 277 -0.69 8.66 -16.26
C VAL A 277 -0.04 7.32 -16.61
N PHE A 278 -0.84 6.30 -16.91
CA PHE A 278 -0.32 4.96 -17.22
C PHE A 278 0.64 4.95 -18.42
N GLY A 279 0.38 5.80 -19.42
CA GLY A 279 1.26 5.98 -20.60
C GLY A 279 2.65 6.53 -20.30
N ASN A 280 2.85 7.14 -19.12
CA ASN A 280 4.16 7.64 -18.71
C ASN A 280 4.98 6.56 -17.98
N MET A 281 4.35 5.48 -17.53
CA MET A 281 5.00 4.40 -16.79
C MET A 281 5.41 3.24 -17.70
N GLU A 282 4.64 3.04 -18.78
CA GLU A 282 4.79 1.86 -19.64
C GLU A 282 4.55 2.21 -21.11
N LYS A 283 5.23 1.49 -22.01
CA LYS A 283 5.11 1.69 -23.46
C LYS A 283 3.70 1.40 -23.94
N SER A 284 3.24 2.12 -24.96
CA SER A 284 1.88 1.93 -25.52
C SER A 284 1.61 0.48 -25.95
N THR A 285 2.61 -0.21 -26.53
CA THR A 285 2.47 -1.61 -26.96
C THR A 285 2.20 -2.56 -25.80
N GLU A 286 2.79 -2.29 -24.64
CA GLU A 286 2.66 -3.09 -23.43
C GLU A 286 1.31 -2.84 -22.73
N LEU A 287 0.83 -1.60 -22.76
CA LEU A 287 -0.51 -1.25 -22.28
C LEU A 287 -1.62 -1.90 -23.13
N GLU A 288 -1.44 -1.96 -24.45
CA GLU A 288 -2.38 -2.66 -25.34
C GLU A 288 -2.40 -4.18 -25.10
N LYS A 289 -1.26 -4.79 -24.75
CA LYS A 289 -1.21 -6.20 -24.33
C LYS A 289 -1.96 -6.43 -23.02
N LEU A 290 -1.76 -5.58 -22.01
CA LEU A 290 -2.52 -5.69 -20.75
C LEU A 290 -4.03 -5.58 -21.01
N LYS A 291 -4.42 -4.62 -21.86
CA LYS A 291 -5.82 -4.43 -22.25
C LYS A 291 -6.40 -5.65 -22.98
N SER A 292 -5.66 -6.26 -23.90
CA SER A 292 -6.11 -7.47 -24.58
C SER A 292 -6.23 -8.65 -23.62
N PHE A 293 -5.30 -8.80 -22.66
CA PHE A 293 -5.40 -9.85 -21.63
C PHE A 293 -6.62 -9.65 -20.73
N ILE A 294 -6.93 -8.43 -20.31
CA ILE A 294 -8.13 -8.14 -19.51
C ILE A 294 -9.41 -8.55 -20.26
N GLN A 295 -9.44 -8.38 -21.59
CA GLN A 295 -10.58 -8.80 -22.42
C GLN A 295 -10.76 -10.32 -22.46
N CYS A 296 -9.67 -11.10 -22.31
CA CYS A 296 -9.73 -12.57 -22.26
C CYS A 296 -10.55 -13.09 -21.07
N ARG A 297 -10.57 -12.39 -19.92
CA ARG A 297 -11.37 -12.79 -18.74
C ARG A 297 -12.84 -12.97 -19.08
N HIS A 298 -13.40 -12.08 -19.90
CA HIS A 298 -14.80 -12.16 -20.27
C HIS A 298 -15.12 -13.46 -21.02
N GLN A 299 -14.20 -13.93 -21.87
CA GLN A 299 -14.37 -15.19 -22.60
C GLN A 299 -14.27 -16.41 -21.67
N ILE A 300 -13.33 -16.37 -20.72
CA ILE A 300 -13.11 -17.46 -19.77
C ILE A 300 -14.29 -17.62 -18.82
N ILE A 301 -14.73 -16.52 -18.18
CA ILE A 301 -15.75 -16.56 -17.12
C ILE A 301 -17.16 -16.75 -17.69
N HIS A 302 -17.47 -16.07 -18.80
CA HIS A 302 -18.85 -15.98 -19.28
C HIS A 302 -19.15 -16.81 -20.53
N VAL A 303 -18.15 -17.45 -21.14
CA VAL A 303 -18.37 -18.22 -22.38
C VAL A 303 -17.98 -19.69 -22.22
N ASN A 304 -16.69 -20.01 -22.01
CA ASN A 304 -16.28 -21.39 -21.76
C ASN A 304 -14.90 -21.46 -21.05
N PRO A 305 -14.80 -22.07 -19.86
CA PRO A 305 -13.53 -22.22 -19.14
C PRO A 305 -12.56 -23.21 -19.81
N SER A 306 -12.99 -23.95 -20.83
CA SER A 306 -12.18 -24.90 -21.61
C SER A 306 -11.80 -24.36 -23.00
N PHE A 307 -11.90 -23.05 -23.24
CA PHE A 307 -11.40 -22.49 -24.49
C PHE A 307 -9.89 -22.59 -24.56
N SER A 308 -9.40 -23.24 -25.63
CA SER A 308 -8.00 -23.32 -25.98
C SER A 308 -7.47 -22.05 -26.66
N CYS A 309 -8.36 -21.15 -27.11
CA CYS A 309 -8.02 -19.88 -27.75
C CYS A 309 -8.84 -18.74 -27.13
N LEU A 310 -8.15 -17.81 -26.47
CA LEU A 310 -8.74 -16.78 -25.63
C LEU A 310 -9.33 -15.60 -26.40
N ASN A 311 -8.87 -15.34 -27.63
CA ASN A 311 -9.31 -14.22 -28.47
C ASN A 311 -10.10 -14.68 -29.70
N MET A 312 -10.86 -15.78 -29.60
CA MET A 312 -11.57 -16.39 -30.72
C MET A 312 -12.45 -15.42 -31.52
N LYS A 313 -13.07 -14.42 -30.87
CA LYS A 313 -13.92 -13.41 -31.52
C LYS A 313 -13.15 -12.41 -32.41
N GLU A 314 -11.83 -12.32 -32.24
CA GLU A 314 -10.96 -11.38 -32.95
C GLU A 314 -10.27 -12.04 -34.16
N LEU A 315 -10.39 -13.36 -34.29
CA LEU A 315 -9.86 -14.09 -35.43
C LEU A 315 -10.69 -13.84 -36.70
N PRO A 316 -10.07 -13.76 -37.89
CA PRO A 316 -8.63 -13.91 -38.17
C PRO A 316 -7.83 -12.60 -38.13
N LYS A 317 -8.39 -11.50 -37.59
CA LYS A 317 -7.77 -10.16 -37.67
C LYS A 317 -6.53 -10.01 -36.77
N LYS A 318 -6.38 -10.87 -35.78
CA LYS A 318 -5.23 -10.93 -34.87
C LYS A 318 -4.72 -12.36 -34.73
N ASP A 319 -3.49 -12.51 -34.24
CA ASP A 319 -2.91 -13.81 -33.94
C ASP A 319 -3.64 -14.50 -32.78
N PRO A 320 -3.75 -15.84 -32.78
CA PRO A 320 -4.42 -16.59 -31.72
C PRO A 320 -3.65 -16.50 -30.40
N ILE A 321 -4.36 -16.24 -29.31
CA ILE A 321 -3.85 -16.31 -27.94
C ILE A 321 -4.25 -17.67 -27.36
N LEU A 322 -3.29 -18.59 -27.29
CA LEU A 322 -3.56 -19.97 -26.85
C LEU A 322 -3.60 -20.07 -25.32
N SER A 323 -4.46 -20.93 -24.79
CA SER A 323 -4.51 -21.23 -23.36
C SER A 323 -3.47 -22.28 -22.98
N ASN A 324 -2.20 -21.87 -22.95
CA ASN A 324 -1.05 -22.69 -22.57
C ASN A 324 -0.20 -22.03 -21.49
N LYS A 325 0.78 -22.81 -20.98
CA LYS A 325 1.69 -22.39 -19.91
C LYS A 325 2.48 -21.15 -20.28
N GLU A 326 2.94 -21.06 -21.52
CA GLU A 326 3.71 -19.93 -22.04
C GLU A 326 2.90 -18.64 -21.98
N THR A 327 1.62 -18.70 -22.37
CA THR A 327 0.70 -17.56 -22.28
C THR A 327 0.45 -17.16 -20.84
N ALA A 328 0.24 -18.13 -19.94
CA ALA A 328 0.07 -17.84 -18.51
C ALA A 328 1.29 -17.14 -17.90
N ILE A 329 2.51 -17.61 -18.22
CA ILE A 329 3.77 -16.99 -17.79
C ILE A 329 3.91 -15.58 -18.36
N LEU A 330 3.67 -15.43 -19.66
CA LEU A 330 3.77 -14.14 -20.34
C LEU A 330 2.82 -13.11 -19.72
N MET A 331 1.55 -13.48 -19.52
CA MET A 331 0.58 -12.61 -18.85
C MET A 331 1.04 -12.25 -17.43
N ARG A 332 1.50 -13.24 -16.66
CA ARG A 332 2.03 -13.03 -15.32
C ARG A 332 3.10 -11.96 -15.29
N ASP A 333 4.09 -12.08 -16.14
CA ASP A 333 5.25 -11.20 -16.13
C ASP A 333 4.88 -9.77 -16.57
N HIS A 334 3.97 -9.62 -17.55
CA HIS A 334 3.45 -8.31 -17.96
C HIS A 334 2.72 -7.60 -16.81
N PHE A 335 1.82 -8.29 -16.11
CA PHE A 335 1.09 -7.68 -15.00
C PHE A 335 2.01 -7.39 -13.80
N ILE A 336 2.95 -8.29 -13.44
CA ILE A 336 3.93 -8.03 -12.37
C ILE A 336 4.71 -6.75 -12.67
N ASN A 337 5.26 -6.64 -13.89
CA ASN A 337 6.03 -5.47 -14.29
C ASN A 337 5.18 -4.19 -14.23
N PHE A 338 3.94 -4.22 -14.72
CA PHE A 338 3.06 -3.07 -14.66
C PHE A 338 2.70 -2.67 -13.22
N ILE A 339 2.31 -3.63 -12.37
CA ILE A 339 1.95 -3.37 -10.97
C ILE A 339 3.15 -2.81 -10.20
N ASN A 340 4.36 -3.35 -10.40
CA ASN A 340 5.55 -2.82 -9.75
C ASN A 340 5.82 -1.37 -10.15
N LYS A 341 5.67 -1.03 -11.44
CA LYS A 341 5.83 0.34 -11.93
C LYS A 341 4.77 1.27 -11.36
N LEU A 342 3.51 0.84 -11.33
CA LEU A 342 2.41 1.61 -10.73
C LEU A 342 2.66 1.82 -9.23
N HIS A 343 3.01 0.77 -8.50
CA HIS A 343 3.30 0.82 -7.07
C HIS A 343 4.40 1.82 -6.76
N ASN A 344 5.55 1.68 -7.42
CA ASN A 344 6.69 2.59 -7.29
C ASN A 344 6.28 4.02 -7.62
N LYS A 345 5.52 4.22 -8.71
CA LYS A 345 5.08 5.56 -9.08
C LYS A 345 4.20 6.19 -8.01
N THR A 346 3.36 5.41 -7.35
CA THR A 346 2.50 5.91 -6.28
C THR A 346 3.29 6.28 -5.01
N MET A 347 4.39 5.60 -4.73
CA MET A 347 5.28 5.90 -3.60
C MET A 347 6.08 7.19 -3.83
N GLU A 348 6.42 7.51 -5.08
CA GLU A 348 7.13 8.74 -5.46
C GLU A 348 6.24 10.01 -5.40
N LEU A 349 4.92 9.85 -5.25
CA LEU A 349 4.04 11.00 -5.18
C LEU A 349 4.32 11.79 -3.90
N ARG A 350 4.56 13.08 -4.08
CA ARG A 350 4.78 14.04 -3.01
C ARG A 350 3.47 14.80 -2.76
N VAL A 351 3.18 15.03 -1.48
CA VAL A 351 2.10 15.90 -1.00
C VAL A 351 2.59 17.34 -1.01
#